data_AF-A0AAN5DHP5-F1
#
_entry.id   AF-A0AAN5DHP5-F1
#
_cell.length_a   1.000
_cell.length_b   1.000
_cell.length_c   1.000
_cell.angle_alpha   90.00
_cell.angle_beta   90.00
_cell.angle_gamma   90.00
#
_symmetry.space_group_name_H-M   'P 1'
#
loop_
_entity.id
_entity.type
_entity.pdbx_description
1 polymer ?
#
loop_
_entity_poly.entity_id
_entity_poly.type
_entity_poly.pdbx_seq_one_letter_code
_entity_poly.pdbx_strand_id
1 'polypeptide(L)'
;LKDVYPRGVHRTKAIYMNRNDVPGKPPTFRKISHNVIAVEAPTHLATICSGDNSKFIYCSFDDEHIYVLYTEMMELLPPLRIEGVEIDYIAGVCNGEITVRDKAGDNDHLVTARLPQKY
;
A
#
# COMPACT_ATOMS: atom_id res chain seq x y z
N LEU A 1 11.97 18.32 -4.36
CA LEU A 1 11.68 16.94 -3.94
C LEU A 1 12.76 16.07 -4.57
N LYS A 2 13.67 15.50 -3.78
CA LYS A 2 14.64 14.52 -4.30
C LYS A 2 13.90 13.17 -4.43
N ASP A 3 14.20 12.38 -5.46
CA ASP A 3 13.73 11.01 -5.64
C ASP A 3 12.21 10.79 -5.71
N VAL A 4 11.52 11.62 -6.51
CA VAL A 4 10.12 11.38 -6.89
C VAL A 4 10.07 10.54 -8.16
N TYR A 5 9.38 9.41 -8.11
CA TYR A 5 9.22 8.53 -9.27
C TYR A 5 7.77 8.04 -9.42
N PRO A 6 7.31 7.78 -10.66
CA PRO A 6 5.98 7.24 -10.90
C PRO A 6 5.90 5.81 -10.36
N ARG A 7 4.85 5.50 -9.60
CA ARG A 7 4.60 4.15 -9.07
C ARG A 7 3.48 3.42 -9.78
N GLY A 8 2.50 4.15 -10.30
CA GLY A 8 1.39 3.57 -11.05
C GLY A 8 0.23 4.54 -11.21
N VAL A 9 -0.88 4.02 -11.70
CA VAL A 9 -2.15 4.73 -11.81
C VAL A 9 -3.19 3.92 -11.04
N HIS A 10 -3.98 4.60 -10.23
CA HIS A 10 -5.15 4.06 -9.55
C HIS A 10 -6.39 4.82 -10.02
N ARG A 11 -7.31 4.14 -10.70
CA ARG A 11 -8.44 4.78 -11.40
C ARG A 11 -7.94 5.91 -12.32
N THR A 12 -8.24 7.16 -11.98
CA THR A 12 -7.83 8.36 -12.73
C THR A 12 -6.73 9.16 -12.04
N LYS A 13 -6.07 8.58 -11.02
CA LYS A 13 -5.05 9.25 -10.21
C LYS A 13 -3.68 8.63 -10.46
N ALA A 14 -2.72 9.45 -10.87
CA ALA A 14 -1.31 9.09 -10.92
C ALA A 14 -0.74 9.06 -9.50
N ILE A 15 -0.04 7.98 -9.17
CA ILE A 15 0.60 7.78 -7.88
C ILE A 15 2.11 7.98 -8.06
N TYR A 16 2.64 8.96 -7.34
CA TYR A 16 4.07 9.22 -7.26
C TYR A 16 4.55 8.85 -5.87
N MET A 17 5.75 8.30 -5.80
CA MET A 17 6.40 8.00 -4.54
C MET A 17 7.63 8.88 -4.37
N ASN A 18 7.77 9.44 -3.18
CA ASN A 18 8.96 10.13 -2.71
C ASN A 18 9.60 9.29 -1.60
N ARG A 19 10.91 9.11 -1.67
CA ARG A 19 11.65 8.40 -0.63
C ARG A 19 11.95 9.36 0.51
N ASN A 20 11.60 8.96 1.71
CA ASN A 20 11.98 9.67 2.91
C ASN A 20 12.38 8.60 3.91
N ASP A 21 13.59 8.05 3.74
CA ASP A 21 14.17 6.93 4.51
C ASP A 21 14.35 7.30 5.99
N VAL A 22 13.23 7.50 6.68
CA VAL A 22 13.13 7.85 8.09
C VAL A 22 12.48 6.65 8.77
N PRO A 23 13.29 5.76 9.37
CA PRO A 23 12.79 4.54 10.00
C PRO A 23 11.71 4.84 11.04
N GLY A 24 10.71 3.95 11.13
CA GLY A 24 9.66 4.01 12.14
C GLY A 24 8.59 5.09 11.94
N LYS A 25 8.61 5.83 10.83
CA LYS A 25 7.51 6.73 10.47
C LYS A 25 6.49 6.04 9.57
N PRO A 26 5.18 6.21 9.82
CA PRO A 26 4.17 5.75 8.88
C PRO A 26 4.30 6.51 7.56
N PRO A 27 3.84 5.92 6.45
CA PRO A 27 3.77 6.62 5.17
C PRO A 27 2.86 7.85 5.28
N THR A 28 3.20 8.91 4.56
CA THR A 28 2.30 10.06 4.41
C THR A 28 1.74 10.12 2.99
N PHE A 29 0.48 10.52 2.87
CA PHE A 29 -0.20 10.67 1.60
C PHE A 29 -0.61 12.12 1.42
N ARG A 30 -0.27 12.69 0.27
CA ARG A 30 -0.60 14.06 -0.05
C ARG A 30 -1.26 14.15 -1.42
N LYS A 31 -2.41 14.82 -1.46
CA LYS A 31 -3.04 15.22 -2.71
C LYS A 31 -2.26 16.41 -3.27
N ILE A 32 -1.60 16.23 -4.41
CA ILE A 32 -0.87 17.30 -5.11
C ILE A 32 -1.81 18.06 -6.04
N SER A 33 -2.70 17.33 -6.73
CA SER A 33 -3.72 17.86 -7.62
C SER A 33 -4.97 16.97 -7.56
N HIS A 34 -5.98 17.26 -8.40
CA HIS A 34 -7.17 16.40 -8.49
C HIS A 34 -6.87 14.97 -8.98
N ASN A 35 -5.80 14.79 -9.77
CA ASN A 35 -5.39 13.55 -10.41
C ASN A 35 -4.00 13.05 -9.99
N VAL A 36 -3.39 13.63 -8.95
CA VAL A 36 -2.05 13.23 -8.49
C VAL A 36 -2.03 13.05 -6.97
N ILE A 37 -1.61 11.87 -6.54
CA ILE A 37 -1.30 11.55 -5.14
C ILE A 37 0.21 11.33 -5.04
N ALA A 38 0.84 11.98 -4.05
CA ALA A 38 2.20 11.71 -3.65
C ALA A 38 2.20 10.88 -2.35
N VAL A 39 3.06 9.87 -2.32
CA VAL A 39 3.29 9.00 -1.17
C VAL A 39 4.70 9.23 -0.67
N GLU A 40 4.87 9.64 0.57
CA GLU A 40 6.19 9.68 1.20
C GLU A 40 6.40 8.37 1.96
N ALA A 41 7.28 7.53 1.42
CA ALA A 41 7.53 6.19 1.92
C ALA A 41 8.74 6.19 2.87
N PRO A 42 8.68 5.48 4.02
CA PRO A 42 9.81 5.35 4.94
C PRO A 42 10.88 4.36 4.47
N THR A 43 10.64 3.63 3.37
CA THR A 43 11.54 2.59 2.85
C THR A 43 11.52 2.49 1.32
N HIS A 44 12.52 1.80 0.77
CA HIS A 44 12.64 1.43 -0.64
C HIS A 44 11.83 0.19 -1.03
N LEU A 45 11.41 -0.64 -0.06
CA LEU A 45 10.67 -1.89 -0.29
C LEU A 45 9.15 -1.70 -0.44
N ALA A 46 8.72 -0.50 -0.84
CA ALA A 46 7.31 -0.16 -0.87
C ALA A 46 6.54 -0.91 -1.95
N THR A 47 5.58 -1.74 -1.54
CA THR A 47 4.56 -2.33 -2.41
C THR A 47 3.34 -1.41 -2.46
N ILE A 48 2.82 -1.15 -3.66
CA ILE A 48 1.55 -0.43 -3.84
C ILE A 48 0.68 -1.25 -4.78
N CYS A 49 -0.49 -1.67 -4.29
CA CYS A 49 -1.56 -2.22 -5.08
C CYS A 49 -2.51 -1.09 -5.50
N SER A 50 -2.37 -0.66 -6.75
CA SER A 50 -3.19 0.41 -7.36
C SER A 50 -4.05 -0.08 -8.52
N GLY A 51 -3.93 -1.35 -8.90
CA GLY A 51 -4.52 -1.88 -10.13
C GLY A 51 -6.03 -2.16 -10.07
N ASP A 52 -6.66 -2.07 -8.91
CA ASP A 52 -8.09 -2.25 -8.78
C ASP A 52 -8.90 -0.97 -9.08
N ASN A 53 -10.22 -1.13 -9.21
CA ASN A 53 -11.17 -0.03 -9.40
C ASN A 53 -11.81 0.43 -8.08
N SER A 54 -11.30 -0.03 -6.93
CA SER A 54 -11.81 0.35 -5.62
C SER A 54 -11.51 1.82 -5.32
N LYS A 55 -12.03 2.32 -4.20
CA LYS A 55 -11.71 3.66 -3.70
C LYS A 55 -10.47 3.66 -2.80
N PHE A 56 -9.79 2.52 -2.67
CA PHE A 56 -8.71 2.28 -1.75
C PHE A 56 -7.40 2.02 -2.48
N ILE A 57 -6.31 2.54 -1.92
CA ILE A 57 -4.96 2.14 -2.31
C ILE A 57 -4.38 1.37 -1.15
N TYR A 58 -3.95 0.14 -1.41
CA TYR A 58 -3.28 -0.72 -0.43
C TYR A 58 -1.78 -0.66 -0.67
N CYS A 59 -1.02 -0.58 0.41
CA CYS A 59 0.43 -0.49 0.35
C CYS A 59 1.07 -1.08 1.60
N SER A 60 2.30 -1.54 1.48
CA SER A 60 3.12 -2.01 2.60
C SER A 60 4.50 -1.37 2.46
N PHE A 61 5.01 -0.91 3.60
CA PHE A 61 6.31 -0.24 3.75
C PHE A 61 7.17 -0.91 4.83
N ASP A 62 6.64 -1.95 5.44
CA ASP A 62 7.26 -2.86 6.36
C ASP A 62 6.68 -4.26 6.07
N ASP A 63 7.20 -5.25 6.76
CA ASP A 63 6.81 -6.65 6.67
C ASP A 63 5.59 -7.00 7.54
N GLU A 64 5.03 -6.06 8.30
CA GLU A 64 3.95 -6.35 9.26
C GLU A 64 2.61 -5.72 8.89
N HIS A 65 2.62 -4.57 8.22
CA HIS A 65 1.46 -3.71 8.07
C HIS A 65 1.05 -3.46 6.62
N ILE A 66 -0.27 -3.50 6.41
CA ILE A 66 -0.93 -3.03 5.21
C ILE A 66 -1.60 -1.70 5.53
N TYR A 67 -1.10 -0.64 4.91
CA TYR A 67 -1.67 0.70 4.97
C TYR A 67 -2.69 0.88 3.86
N VAL A 68 -3.83 1.47 4.21
CA VAL A 68 -4.96 1.66 3.28
C VAL A 68 -5.36 3.12 3.22
N LEU A 69 -5.16 3.74 2.05
CA LEU A 69 -5.61 5.10 1.79
C LEU A 69 -7.01 5.06 1.17
N TYR A 70 -7.99 5.69 1.84
CA TYR A 70 -9.27 6.01 1.21
C TYR A 70 -9.13 7.27 0.34
N THR A 71 -9.08 7.08 -0.98
CA THR A 71 -8.66 8.11 -1.94
C THR A 71 -9.65 9.25 -2.16
N GLU A 72 -10.93 9.06 -1.82
CA GLU A 72 -11.95 10.10 -1.96
C GLU A 72 -11.88 11.12 -0.83
N MET A 73 -11.61 10.64 0.39
CA MET A 73 -11.46 11.47 1.59
C MET A 73 -10.00 11.85 1.88
N MET A 74 -9.04 11.24 1.17
CA MET A 74 -7.61 11.33 1.49
C MET A 74 -7.32 10.96 2.94
N GLU A 75 -8.02 9.93 3.44
CA GLU A 75 -7.95 9.46 4.82
C GLU A 75 -7.17 8.15 4.89
N LEU A 76 -6.19 8.08 5.79
CA LEU A 76 -5.49 6.84 6.10
C LEU A 76 -6.34 6.04 7.10
N LEU A 77 -6.78 4.86 6.70
CA LEU A 77 -7.51 3.95 7.58
C LEU A 77 -6.54 3.28 8.58
N PRO A 78 -7.05 2.73 9.69
CA PRO A 78 -6.23 1.93 10.60
C PRO A 78 -5.43 0.86 9.84
N PRO A 79 -4.14 0.66 10.16
CA PRO A 79 -3.33 -0.34 9.49
C PRO A 79 -3.88 -1.73 9.75
N LEU A 80 -3.81 -2.59 8.73
CA LEU A 80 -4.17 -3.99 8.83
C LEU A 80 -2.91 -4.84 9.01
N ARG A 81 -3.06 -6.00 9.62
CA ARG A 81 -2.02 -7.04 9.72
C ARG A 81 -2.64 -8.40 9.44
N ILE A 82 -1.86 -9.32 8.88
CA ILE A 82 -2.25 -10.72 8.74
C ILE A 82 -1.45 -11.49 9.79
N GLU A 83 -2.13 -12.18 10.70
CA GLU A 83 -1.47 -12.85 11.82
C GLU A 83 -0.54 -13.96 11.32
N GLY A 84 0.73 -13.91 11.76
CA GLY A 84 1.75 -14.90 11.41
C GLY A 84 2.28 -14.81 9.99
N VAL A 85 2.10 -13.68 9.29
CA VAL A 85 2.53 -13.47 7.90
C VAL A 85 3.49 -12.28 7.81
N GLU A 86 4.64 -12.48 7.18
CA GLU A 86 5.62 -11.44 6.88
C GLU A 86 5.41 -10.94 5.44
N ILE A 87 4.81 -9.76 5.30
CA ILE A 87 4.32 -9.21 4.04
C ILE A 87 5.47 -8.69 3.20
N ASP A 88 5.72 -9.34 2.07
CA ASP A 88 6.73 -8.88 1.12
C ASP A 88 6.14 -8.09 -0.06
N TYR A 89 4.98 -8.52 -0.54
CA TYR A 89 4.34 -7.91 -1.71
C TYR A 89 2.82 -8.07 -1.65
N ILE A 90 2.08 -7.02 -2.02
CA ILE A 90 0.63 -7.11 -2.17
C ILE A 90 0.32 -7.46 -3.62
N ALA A 91 -0.16 -8.70 -3.84
CA ALA A 91 -0.47 -9.20 -5.17
C ALA A 91 -1.74 -8.60 -5.75
N GLY A 92 -2.75 -8.35 -4.90
CA GLY A 92 -4.00 -7.75 -5.34
C GLY A 92 -5.09 -7.80 -4.28
N VAL A 93 -6.20 -7.13 -4.58
CA VAL A 93 -7.44 -7.17 -3.80
C VAL A 93 -8.60 -7.49 -4.73
N CYS A 94 -9.43 -8.45 -4.34
CA CYS A 94 -10.60 -8.86 -5.11
C CYS A 94 -11.70 -9.35 -4.18
N ASN A 95 -12.95 -8.92 -4.38
CA ASN A 95 -14.13 -9.38 -3.63
C ASN A 95 -13.99 -9.33 -2.09
N GLY A 96 -13.29 -8.31 -1.57
CA GLY A 96 -13.06 -8.16 -0.13
C GLY A 96 -12.00 -9.11 0.44
N GLU A 97 -11.17 -9.69 -0.42
CA GLU A 97 -10.00 -10.48 -0.03
C GLU A 97 -8.73 -9.82 -0.56
N ILE A 98 -7.69 -9.80 0.27
CA ILE A 98 -6.36 -9.34 -0.08
C ILE A 98 -5.44 -10.54 -0.23
N THR A 99 -4.66 -10.57 -1.31
CA THR A 99 -3.62 -11.58 -1.54
C THR A 99 -2.25 -10.94 -1.40
N VAL A 100 -1.39 -11.55 -0.58
CA VAL A 100 -0.01 -11.11 -0.35
C VAL A 100 0.97 -12.25 -0.63
N ARG A 101 2.21 -11.88 -0.98
CA ARG A 101 3.35 -12.79 -0.89
C ARG A 101 3.92 -12.69 0.52
N ASP A 102 4.03 -13.84 1.17
CA ASP A 102 4.65 -14.04 2.48
C ASP A 102 6.10 -14.49 2.29
N LYS A 103 6.99 -13.96 3.14
CA LYS A 103 8.43 -14.25 3.16
C LYS A 103 8.86 -15.19 4.29
N ALA A 104 7.92 -15.87 4.96
CA ALA A 104 8.22 -16.80 6.03
C ALA A 104 9.20 -17.91 5.61
N GLY A 105 10.49 -17.74 5.96
CA GLY A 105 11.57 -18.69 5.69
C GLY A 105 12.14 -18.58 4.27
N ASP A 106 12.53 -19.72 3.69
CA ASP A 106 13.19 -19.79 2.38
C ASP A 106 12.21 -19.95 1.20
N ASN A 107 10.90 -20.02 1.45
CA ASN A 107 9.88 -20.28 0.44
C ASN A 107 8.94 -19.09 0.26
N ASP A 108 8.65 -18.76 -1.00
CA ASP A 108 7.63 -17.76 -1.34
C ASP A 108 6.24 -18.40 -1.22
N HIS A 109 5.42 -17.90 -0.29
CA HIS A 109 4.03 -18.33 -0.12
C HIS A 109 3.06 -17.25 -0.59
N LEU A 110 1.92 -17.64 -1.15
CA LEU A 110 0.80 -16.73 -1.39
C LEU A 110 -0.26 -16.96 -0.32
N VAL A 111 -0.61 -15.88 0.38
CA VAL A 111 -1.62 -15.90 1.45
C VAL A 111 -2.77 -15.00 1.04
N THR A 112 -3.99 -15.49 1.19
CA THR A 112 -5.21 -14.70 1.02
C THR A 112 -5.89 -14.52 2.36
N ALA A 113 -6.31 -13.30 2.66
CA ALA A 113 -7.03 -12.95 3.88
C ALA A 113 -8.27 -12.12 3.57
N ARG A 114 -9.33 -12.31 4.36
CA ARG A 114 -10.56 -11.52 4.23
C ARG A 114 -10.38 -10.15 4.88
N LEU A 115 -10.71 -9.10 4.14
CA LEU A 115 -10.70 -7.74 4.63
C LEU A 115 -11.90 -7.48 5.57
N PRO A 116 -11.74 -6.61 6.59
CA PRO A 116 -12.88 -6.16 7.37
C PRO A 116 -13.87 -5.39 6.48
N GLN A 117 -15.17 -5.39 6.83
CA GLN A 117 -16.25 -4.85 5.99
C GLN A 117 -16.08 -3.39 5.52
N LYS A 118 -15.23 -2.59 6.18
CA LYS A 118 -14.99 -1.18 5.85
C LYS A 118 -13.90 -0.95 4.80
N TYR A 119 -13.21 -2.02 4.40
CA TYR A 119 -12.05 -1.99 3.51
C TYR A 119 -12.37 -2.61 2.16
#